data_AF-A0A9E6RU37-F1
#
_entry.id   AF-A0A9E6RU37-F1
#
_cell.length_a   1.000
_cell.length_b   1.000
_cell.length_c   1.000
_cell.angle_alpha   90.00
_cell.angle_beta   90.00
_cell.angle_gamma   90.00
#
_symmetry.space_group_name_H-M   'P 1'
#
loop_
_entity.id
_entity.type
_entity.pdbx_description
1 polymer ?
#
loop_
_entity_poly.entity_id
_entity_poly.type
_entity_poly.pdbx_seq_one_letter_code
_entity_poly.pdbx_strand_id
1 'polypeptide(L)'
;MTHKILITGGAGFVGSSLAIGLKKQYPHWQIICFDNLKRRGSELNLPRFKQTEIEFIHGDIRSAADLDPQVLDVDTIIDCSAEPSVLAGFSSPQYVLQTNLMGTINILELARQTQARLLFLSTSRVYPVEHLKCLNTIESDTRLEISANQIITGISPQGVAENFPLTGYRTLYGTTKLASELLIEEYRNAYNIQAIINRCGVLTGPWQMGKVDQGVFVLWVAAHYFGKSLNYIGYGGTGKQVRDLLHINDLLSLVKYQLEHFSELDGDVLNVGGGKENSLSLLETTRLCEQITGKSIEIKSINEERSGDIPVFITDSSLIMNKTGWKPKINPQQTLEDIFNWIKDNETILQSVLN
;
A
#
# COMPACT_ATOMS: atom_id res chain seq x y z
N MET A 1 12.73 2.28 26.38
CA MET A 1 12.54 3.74 26.30
C MET A 1 11.18 3.99 25.67
N THR A 2 10.47 5.04 26.08
CA THR A 2 9.22 5.42 25.42
C THR A 2 9.57 5.95 24.03
N HIS A 3 9.01 5.35 22.97
CA HIS A 3 9.12 5.88 21.62
C HIS A 3 7.85 6.63 21.25
N LYS A 4 8.02 7.82 20.68
CA LYS A 4 6.94 8.64 20.13
C LYS A 4 6.91 8.48 18.61
N ILE A 5 5.81 7.93 18.09
CA ILE A 5 5.64 7.66 16.66
C ILE A 5 4.48 8.49 16.13
N LEU A 6 4.74 9.28 15.10
CA LEU A 6 3.72 9.91 14.28
C LEU A 6 3.41 9.01 13.07
N ILE A 7 2.14 8.76 12.82
CA ILE A 7 1.66 8.04 11.63
C ILE A 7 0.74 8.96 10.85
N THR A 8 1.24 9.54 9.75
CA THR A 8 0.44 10.36 8.83
C THR A 8 -0.37 9.46 7.90
N GLY A 9 -1.58 9.89 7.54
CA GLY A 9 -2.55 8.97 6.94
C GLY A 9 -3.00 7.89 7.94
N GLY A 10 -2.91 8.21 9.23
CA GLY A 10 -3.08 7.27 10.33
C GLY A 10 -4.49 6.69 10.44
N ALA A 11 -5.51 7.37 9.91
CA ALA A 11 -6.88 6.86 9.88
C ALA A 11 -7.19 6.05 8.61
N GLY A 12 -6.28 5.99 7.64
CA GLY A 12 -6.39 5.11 6.48
C GLY A 12 -6.17 3.63 6.82
N PHE A 13 -6.32 2.76 5.81
CA PHE A 13 -6.17 1.31 5.96
C PHE A 13 -4.80 0.91 6.56
N VAL A 14 -3.72 1.32 5.89
CA VAL A 14 -2.37 0.93 6.29
C VAL A 14 -1.99 1.60 7.61
N GLY A 15 -2.16 2.92 7.68
CA GLY A 15 -1.83 3.71 8.86
C GLY A 15 -2.52 3.20 10.13
N SER A 16 -3.83 2.95 10.09
CA SER A 16 -4.58 2.50 11.27
C SER A 16 -4.19 1.09 11.70
N SER A 17 -3.89 0.21 10.74
CA SER A 17 -3.46 -1.16 11.02
C SER A 17 -2.07 -1.19 11.66
N LEU A 18 -1.13 -0.36 11.15
CA LEU A 18 0.18 -0.19 11.76
C LEU A 18 0.07 0.43 13.16
N ALA A 19 -0.72 1.49 13.32
CA ALA A 19 -0.92 2.16 14.60
C ALA A 19 -1.43 1.20 15.69
N ILE A 20 -2.52 0.49 15.40
CA ILE A 20 -3.15 -0.45 16.34
C ILE A 20 -2.24 -1.66 16.58
N GLY A 21 -1.59 -2.17 15.55
CA GLY A 21 -0.67 -3.29 15.66
C GLY A 21 0.53 -2.97 16.54
N LEU A 22 1.18 -1.82 16.30
CA LEU A 22 2.30 -1.33 17.08
C LEU A 22 1.90 -1.03 18.52
N LYS A 23 0.74 -0.39 18.76
CA LYS A 23 0.26 -0.11 20.12
C LYS A 23 0.03 -1.37 20.95
N LYS A 24 -0.55 -2.41 20.34
CA LYS A 24 -0.74 -3.71 20.98
C LYS A 24 0.59 -4.38 21.33
N GLN A 25 1.58 -4.30 20.45
CA GLN A 25 2.89 -4.91 20.65
C GLN A 25 3.77 -4.13 21.63
N TYR A 26 3.66 -2.81 21.61
CA TYR A 26 4.40 -1.89 22.48
C TYR A 26 3.43 -0.96 23.21
N PRO A 27 2.76 -1.44 24.27
CA PRO A 27 1.79 -0.64 25.01
C PRO A 27 2.35 0.68 25.57
N HIS A 28 3.66 0.70 25.84
CA HIS A 28 4.40 1.85 26.37
C HIS A 28 4.83 2.87 25.31
N TRP A 29 4.64 2.59 24.01
CA TRP A 29 4.90 3.60 22.97
C TRP A 29 3.76 4.60 22.89
N GLN A 30 4.10 5.86 22.62
CA GLN A 30 3.13 6.90 22.30
C GLN A 30 2.95 6.91 20.79
N ILE A 31 1.73 6.62 20.34
CA ILE A 31 1.39 6.60 18.92
C ILE A 31 0.37 7.69 18.65
N ILE A 32 0.71 8.54 17.69
CA ILE A 32 -0.09 9.67 17.24
C ILE A 32 -0.51 9.38 15.80
N CYS A 33 -1.81 9.26 15.56
CA CYS A 33 -2.38 9.18 14.21
C CYS A 33 -2.79 10.57 13.74
N PHE A 34 -2.21 11.02 12.63
CA PHE A 34 -2.53 12.29 11.98
C PHE A 34 -3.23 12.05 10.65
N ASP A 35 -4.46 12.57 10.48
CA ASP A 35 -5.26 12.34 9.27
C ASP A 35 -6.32 13.44 9.08
N ASN A 36 -6.64 13.78 7.83
CA ASN A 36 -7.67 14.76 7.51
C ASN A 36 -9.07 14.14 7.34
N LEU A 37 -9.18 12.81 7.42
CA LEU A 37 -10.41 12.00 7.26
C LEU A 37 -11.10 12.19 5.91
N LYS A 38 -10.37 12.62 4.88
CA LYS A 38 -10.95 12.81 3.53
C LYS A 38 -11.49 11.50 2.95
N ARG A 39 -10.83 10.38 3.23
CA ARG A 39 -11.25 9.07 2.73
C ARG A 39 -12.42 8.56 3.56
N ARG A 40 -13.58 8.40 2.92
CA ARG A 40 -14.76 7.76 3.52
C ARG A 40 -14.40 6.39 4.12
N GLY A 41 -14.83 6.17 5.36
CA GLY A 41 -14.53 4.99 6.16
C GLY A 41 -13.30 5.15 7.06
N SER A 42 -12.46 6.17 6.88
CA SER A 42 -11.36 6.47 7.80
C SER A 42 -11.88 6.83 9.20
N GLU A 43 -13.04 7.49 9.29
CA GLU A 43 -13.71 7.86 10.53
C GLU A 43 -14.07 6.64 11.41
N LEU A 44 -14.23 5.46 10.82
CA LEU A 44 -14.50 4.21 11.53
C LEU A 44 -13.32 3.76 12.41
N ASN A 45 -12.13 4.31 12.18
CA ASN A 45 -10.95 4.03 12.99
C ASN A 45 -10.87 4.87 14.28
N LEU A 46 -11.57 6.00 14.37
CA LEU A 46 -11.49 6.88 15.55
C LEU A 46 -11.91 6.18 16.86
N PRO A 47 -13.02 5.40 16.90
CA PRO A 47 -13.36 4.63 18.10
C PRO A 47 -12.29 3.59 18.46
N ARG A 48 -11.64 2.98 17.46
CA ARG A 48 -10.56 2.00 17.67
C ARG A 48 -9.32 2.65 18.28
N PHE A 49 -8.99 3.88 17.87
CA PHE A 49 -7.89 4.65 18.47
C PHE A 49 -8.16 4.96 19.94
N LYS A 50 -9.38 5.40 20.28
CA LYS A 50 -9.77 5.63 21.68
C LYS A 50 -9.66 4.37 22.53
N GLN A 51 -10.11 3.22 22.02
CA GLN A 51 -10.02 1.94 22.73
C GLN A 51 -8.58 1.44 22.94
N THR A 52 -7.65 1.89 22.12
CA THR A 52 -6.24 1.48 22.18
C THR A 52 -5.32 2.56 22.74
N GLU A 53 -5.89 3.65 23.25
CA GLU A 53 -5.13 4.80 23.79
C GLU A 53 -4.14 5.37 22.76
N ILE A 54 -4.55 5.41 21.49
CA ILE A 54 -3.85 6.08 20.41
C ILE A 54 -4.38 7.51 20.31
N GLU A 55 -3.47 8.46 20.30
CA GLU A 55 -3.80 9.87 20.10
C GLU A 55 -4.18 10.11 18.64
N PHE A 56 -5.28 10.81 18.41
CA PHE A 56 -5.71 11.20 17.07
C PHE A 56 -5.69 12.72 16.94
N ILE A 57 -4.97 13.21 15.94
CA ILE A 57 -4.91 14.62 15.57
C ILE A 57 -5.53 14.76 14.19
N HIS A 58 -6.61 15.56 14.12
CA HIS A 58 -7.19 15.95 12.84
C HIS A 58 -6.35 17.08 12.23
N GLY A 59 -5.85 16.86 11.02
CA GLY A 59 -5.03 17.85 10.32
C GLY A 59 -4.71 17.40 8.91
N ASP A 60 -4.24 18.33 8.08
CA ASP A 60 -3.94 18.08 6.69
C ASP A 60 -2.45 18.28 6.39
N ILE A 61 -1.79 17.23 5.88
CA ILE A 61 -0.35 17.27 5.56
C ILE A 61 0.00 18.34 4.52
N ARG A 62 -0.99 18.83 3.75
CA ARG A 62 -0.81 19.94 2.80
C ARG A 62 -0.64 21.28 3.50
N SER A 63 -1.09 21.39 4.74
CA SER A 63 -0.95 22.56 5.61
C SER A 63 0.29 22.41 6.49
N ALA A 64 1.32 23.20 6.22
CA ALA A 64 2.52 23.21 7.07
C ALA A 64 2.21 23.64 8.51
N ALA A 65 1.18 24.46 8.71
CA ALA A 65 0.76 24.93 10.04
C ALA A 65 0.14 23.81 10.90
N ASP A 66 -0.39 22.75 10.29
CA ASP A 66 -0.95 21.61 11.02
C ASP A 66 0.15 20.66 11.52
N LEU A 67 1.37 20.78 10.98
CA LEU A 67 2.54 19.97 11.32
C LEU A 67 3.51 20.76 12.21
N ASP A 68 3.00 21.32 13.30
CA ASP A 68 3.78 22.11 14.26
C ASP A 68 4.77 21.21 15.04
N PRO A 69 6.11 21.43 14.93
CA PRO A 69 7.11 20.64 15.65
C PRO A 69 7.03 20.79 17.17
N GLN A 70 6.41 21.85 17.70
CA GLN A 70 6.24 22.02 19.16
C GLN A 70 5.15 21.10 19.71
N VAL A 71 4.18 20.74 18.87
CA VAL A 71 3.10 19.80 19.20
C VAL A 71 3.51 18.38 18.83
N LEU A 72 4.14 18.21 17.68
CA LEU A 72 4.56 16.92 17.10
C LEU A 72 6.05 16.63 17.35
N ASP A 73 6.50 16.78 18.60
CA ASP A 73 7.84 16.35 19.04
C ASP A 73 7.90 14.81 19.10
N VAL A 74 8.36 14.18 18.02
CA VAL A 74 8.35 12.72 17.82
C VAL A 74 9.72 12.17 17.42
N ASP A 75 9.98 10.90 17.75
CA ASP A 75 11.24 10.23 17.41
C ASP A 75 11.23 9.65 15.98
N THR A 76 10.05 9.30 15.49
CA THR A 76 9.88 8.59 14.21
C THR A 76 8.55 8.94 13.56
N ILE A 77 8.59 9.17 12.25
CA ILE A 77 7.43 9.38 11.40
C ILE A 77 7.28 8.16 10.48
N ILE A 78 6.10 7.56 10.47
CA ILE A 78 5.69 6.55 9.49
C ILE A 78 4.72 7.20 8.53
N ASP A 79 5.19 7.53 7.33
CA ASP A 79 4.35 8.21 6.35
C ASP A 79 3.54 7.22 5.50
N CYS A 80 2.26 7.09 5.84
CA CYS A 80 1.27 6.31 5.09
C CYS A 80 0.34 7.20 4.25
N SER A 81 0.57 8.51 4.24
CA SER A 81 -0.35 9.47 3.65
C SER A 81 -0.21 9.54 2.12
N ALA A 82 -1.33 9.51 1.41
CA ALA A 82 -1.37 9.64 -0.03
C ALA A 82 -2.80 9.89 -0.53
N GLU A 83 -2.91 10.47 -1.73
CA GLU A 83 -3.95 10.13 -2.71
C GLU A 83 -3.46 8.95 -3.55
N PRO A 84 -3.91 7.71 -3.27
CA PRO A 84 -3.34 6.50 -3.87
C PRO A 84 -3.91 6.13 -5.25
N SER A 85 -4.91 6.87 -5.75
CA SER A 85 -5.62 6.48 -6.97
C SER A 85 -4.77 6.72 -8.21
N VAL A 86 -4.58 5.67 -9.00
CA VAL A 86 -3.98 5.79 -10.34
C VAL A 86 -4.81 6.66 -11.29
N LEU A 87 -6.11 6.80 -11.01
CA LEU A 87 -7.04 7.62 -11.79
C LEU A 87 -7.10 9.08 -11.31
N ALA A 88 -6.68 9.37 -10.08
CA ALA A 88 -6.75 10.73 -9.53
C ALA A 88 -5.90 11.74 -10.32
N GLY A 89 -4.91 11.28 -11.07
CA GLY A 89 -4.16 12.13 -11.99
C GLY A 89 -5.02 12.73 -13.12
N PHE A 90 -6.11 12.06 -13.50
CA PHE A 90 -7.02 12.55 -14.55
C PHE A 90 -8.13 13.44 -13.98
N SER A 91 -8.68 13.09 -12.81
CA SER A 91 -9.82 13.80 -12.22
C SER A 91 -9.43 14.94 -11.28
N SER A 92 -8.27 14.86 -10.61
CA SER A 92 -7.85 15.82 -9.59
C SER A 92 -6.32 15.91 -9.46
N PRO A 93 -5.61 16.26 -10.56
CA PRO A 93 -4.13 16.26 -10.60
C PRO A 93 -3.50 17.16 -9.52
N GLN A 94 -4.07 18.34 -9.29
CA GLN A 94 -3.58 19.26 -8.26
C GLN A 94 -3.68 18.65 -6.85
N TYR A 95 -4.76 17.92 -6.56
CA TYR A 95 -4.92 17.28 -5.25
C TYR A 95 -3.87 16.19 -5.04
N VAL A 96 -3.55 15.39 -6.06
CA VAL A 96 -2.48 14.37 -6.00
C VAL A 96 -1.13 15.03 -5.74
N LEU A 97 -0.79 16.10 -6.48
CA LEU A 97 0.46 16.84 -6.30
C LEU A 97 0.58 17.45 -4.90
N GLN A 98 -0.47 18.13 -4.44
CA GLN A 98 -0.46 18.75 -3.11
C GLN A 98 -0.36 17.69 -2.01
N THR A 99 -1.16 16.62 -2.08
CA THR A 99 -1.17 15.60 -1.03
C THR A 99 0.14 14.82 -1.01
N ASN A 100 0.58 14.29 -2.15
CA ASN A 100 1.69 13.35 -2.17
C ASN A 100 3.05 14.04 -2.17
N LEU A 101 3.21 15.15 -2.90
CA LEU A 101 4.51 15.82 -3.03
C LEU A 101 4.67 16.95 -2.01
N MET A 102 3.74 17.92 -2.00
CA MET A 102 3.81 19.01 -1.01
C MET A 102 3.64 18.48 0.42
N GLY A 103 2.76 17.49 0.62
CA GLY A 103 2.63 16.80 1.90
C GLY A 103 3.93 16.14 2.36
N THR A 104 4.63 15.43 1.47
CA THR A 104 5.97 14.86 1.78
C THR A 104 6.95 15.96 2.17
N ILE A 105 6.99 17.09 1.45
CA ILE A 105 7.90 18.20 1.79
C ILE A 105 7.62 18.73 3.21
N ASN A 106 6.33 18.90 3.56
CA ASN A 106 5.98 19.36 4.91
C ASN A 106 6.36 18.33 5.99
N ILE A 107 6.18 17.03 5.72
CA ILE A 107 6.61 15.94 6.61
C ILE A 107 8.14 15.92 6.76
N LEU A 108 8.88 16.15 5.67
CA LEU A 108 10.34 16.23 5.68
C LEU A 108 10.84 17.44 6.48
N GLU A 109 10.16 18.58 6.38
CA GLU A 109 10.46 19.75 7.23
C GLU A 109 10.18 19.47 8.71
N LEU A 110 9.07 18.78 9.02
CA LEU A 110 8.80 18.33 10.39
C LEU A 110 9.92 17.41 10.89
N ALA A 111 10.28 16.37 10.12
CA ALA A 111 11.35 15.44 10.45
C ALA A 111 12.69 16.17 10.67
N ARG A 112 13.00 17.17 9.84
CA ARG A 112 14.21 18.00 9.98
C ARG A 112 14.18 18.81 11.29
N GLN A 113 13.04 19.38 11.64
CA GLN A 113 12.90 20.23 12.83
C GLN A 113 12.91 19.43 14.14
N THR A 114 12.35 18.23 14.13
CA THR A 114 12.29 17.33 15.30
C THR A 114 13.42 16.30 15.35
N GLN A 115 14.23 16.21 14.28
CA GLN A 115 15.24 15.16 14.09
C GLN A 115 14.64 13.74 14.09
N ALA A 116 13.36 13.62 13.72
CA ALA A 116 12.68 12.34 13.61
C ALA A 116 13.21 11.52 12.43
N ARG A 117 13.30 10.20 12.63
CA ARG A 117 13.55 9.25 11.54
C ARG A 117 12.30 9.08 10.68
N LEU A 118 12.44 8.76 9.39
CA LEU A 118 11.30 8.63 8.46
C LEU A 118 11.20 7.23 7.85
N LEU A 119 10.12 6.51 8.13
CA LEU A 119 9.73 5.32 7.37
C LEU A 119 8.65 5.71 6.35
N PHE A 120 9.03 5.77 5.08
CA PHE A 120 8.15 6.21 4.00
C PHE A 120 7.53 5.01 3.27
N LEU A 121 6.20 4.93 3.26
CA LEU A 121 5.51 3.96 2.43
C LEU A 121 5.31 4.52 1.02
N SER A 122 6.17 4.08 0.12
CA SER A 122 6.06 4.29 -1.31
C SER A 122 5.22 3.19 -1.97
N THR A 123 5.36 3.02 -3.27
CA THR A 123 4.47 2.21 -4.10
C THR A 123 5.20 1.58 -5.26
N SER A 124 4.82 0.36 -5.62
CA SER A 124 5.11 -0.29 -6.89
C SER A 124 4.79 0.56 -8.13
N ARG A 125 3.88 1.54 -8.01
CA ARG A 125 3.53 2.46 -9.11
C ARG A 125 4.63 3.47 -9.46
N VAL A 126 5.75 3.49 -8.75
CA VAL A 126 6.97 4.22 -9.17
C VAL A 126 7.63 3.59 -10.40
N TYR A 127 7.38 2.31 -10.65
CA TYR A 127 7.88 1.65 -11.85
C TYR A 127 7.10 2.08 -13.10
N PRO A 128 7.79 2.39 -14.23
CA PRO A 128 7.16 2.90 -15.44
C PRO A 128 6.13 1.93 -16.04
N VAL A 129 4.96 2.48 -16.43
CA VAL A 129 3.84 1.69 -16.96
C VAL A 129 4.22 1.04 -18.29
N GLU A 130 4.93 1.75 -19.16
CA GLU A 130 5.32 1.24 -20.49
C GLU A 130 6.24 0.04 -20.37
N HIS A 131 7.27 0.11 -19.52
CA HIS A 131 8.17 -1.02 -19.28
C HIS A 131 7.42 -2.23 -18.72
N LEU A 132 6.48 -2.01 -17.80
CA LEU A 132 5.65 -3.08 -17.22
C LEU A 132 4.65 -3.68 -18.22
N LYS A 133 4.20 -2.92 -19.22
CA LYS A 133 3.34 -3.43 -20.31
C LYS A 133 4.11 -4.25 -21.34
N CYS A 134 5.40 -3.95 -21.53
CA CYS A 134 6.25 -4.64 -22.50
C CYS A 134 6.95 -5.90 -21.95
N LEU A 135 6.60 -6.35 -20.73
CA LEU A 135 7.16 -7.57 -20.17
C LEU A 135 6.78 -8.77 -21.03
N ASN A 136 7.73 -9.68 -21.25
CA ASN A 136 7.43 -10.95 -21.91
C ASN A 136 6.63 -11.81 -20.94
N THR A 137 5.38 -12.12 -21.28
CA THR A 137 4.50 -12.97 -20.46
C THR A 137 4.15 -14.26 -21.16
N ILE A 138 3.93 -15.32 -20.38
CA ILE A 138 3.37 -16.59 -20.82
C ILE A 138 1.96 -16.68 -20.27
N GLU A 139 0.99 -16.97 -21.14
CA GLU A 139 -0.40 -17.16 -20.72
C GLU A 139 -0.65 -18.63 -20.40
N SER A 140 -1.25 -18.90 -19.24
CA SER A 140 -1.78 -20.20 -18.84
C SER A 140 -3.31 -20.18 -18.80
N ASP A 141 -3.93 -21.29 -18.38
CA ASP A 141 -5.39 -21.39 -18.31
C ASP A 141 -6.01 -20.36 -17.36
N THR A 142 -5.30 -19.96 -16.30
CA THR A 142 -5.84 -19.12 -15.23
C THR A 142 -5.18 -17.75 -15.09
N ARG A 143 -4.00 -17.53 -15.69
CA ARG A 143 -3.20 -16.33 -15.43
C ARG A 143 -2.16 -16.01 -16.51
N LEU A 144 -1.62 -14.81 -16.41
CA LEU A 144 -0.39 -14.38 -17.07
C LEU A 144 0.80 -14.53 -16.13
N GLU A 145 1.89 -15.14 -16.60
CA GLU A 145 3.13 -15.33 -15.85
C GLU A 145 4.29 -14.57 -16.48
N ILE A 146 5.23 -14.09 -15.66
CA ILE A 146 6.44 -13.42 -16.13
C ILE A 146 7.41 -14.47 -16.68
N SER A 147 7.76 -14.35 -17.97
CA SER A 147 8.72 -15.25 -18.62
C SER A 147 10.13 -15.10 -18.03
N ALA A 148 10.92 -16.17 -18.04
CA ALA A 148 12.34 -16.11 -17.69
C ALA A 148 13.16 -15.29 -18.70
N ASN A 149 12.73 -15.25 -19.96
CA ASN A 149 13.40 -14.51 -21.02
C ASN A 149 12.90 -13.06 -21.05
N GLN A 150 13.58 -12.16 -20.32
CA GLN A 150 13.28 -10.72 -20.31
C GLN A 150 14.37 -9.92 -21.03
N ILE A 151 13.97 -8.78 -21.59
CA ILE A 151 14.87 -7.83 -22.26
C ILE A 151 15.23 -6.67 -21.30
N ILE A 152 14.38 -6.43 -20.31
CA ILE A 152 14.52 -5.33 -19.34
C ILE A 152 15.29 -5.84 -18.11
N THR A 153 16.19 -5.03 -17.57
CA THR A 153 16.90 -5.33 -16.32
C THR A 153 15.97 -5.24 -15.10
N GLY A 154 16.26 -6.01 -14.05
CA GLY A 154 15.50 -5.93 -12.80
C GLY A 154 14.11 -6.55 -12.87
N ILE A 155 13.89 -7.47 -13.81
CA ILE A 155 12.69 -8.30 -13.90
C ILE A 155 13.10 -9.76 -14.10
N SER A 156 12.44 -10.65 -13.37
CA SER A 156 12.61 -12.11 -13.49
C SER A 156 11.28 -12.80 -13.18
N PRO A 157 11.19 -14.14 -13.25
CA PRO A 157 10.03 -14.87 -12.76
C PRO A 157 9.69 -14.61 -11.28
N GLN A 158 10.62 -14.06 -10.48
CA GLN A 158 10.37 -13.64 -9.09
C GLN A 158 9.64 -12.30 -8.97
N GLY A 159 9.63 -11.49 -10.05
CA GLY A 159 8.99 -10.18 -10.06
C GLY A 159 9.92 -9.04 -10.44
N VAL A 160 9.44 -7.83 -10.17
CA VAL A 160 10.13 -6.55 -10.38
C VAL A 160 11.03 -6.26 -9.16
N ALA A 161 12.32 -6.12 -9.39
CA ALA A 161 13.34 -5.84 -8.39
C ALA A 161 13.69 -4.33 -8.32
N GLU A 162 14.44 -3.93 -7.29
CA GLU A 162 14.78 -2.53 -7.01
C GLU A 162 15.55 -1.85 -8.15
N ASN A 163 16.36 -2.61 -8.89
CA ASN A 163 17.15 -2.14 -10.03
C ASN A 163 16.36 -2.07 -11.36
N PHE A 164 15.04 -2.27 -11.34
CA PHE A 164 14.20 -2.06 -12.53
C PHE A 164 14.24 -0.59 -12.97
N PRO A 165 14.36 -0.29 -14.28
CA PRO A 165 14.54 1.09 -14.76
C PRO A 165 13.41 2.02 -14.34
N LEU A 166 13.78 3.20 -13.85
CA LEU A 166 12.86 4.28 -13.46
C LEU A 166 12.71 5.36 -14.54
N THR A 167 13.37 5.24 -15.69
CA THR A 167 13.13 6.14 -16.82
C THR A 167 11.83 5.74 -17.53
N GLY A 168 10.97 6.71 -17.85
CA GLY A 168 9.73 6.48 -18.58
C GLY A 168 8.48 6.98 -17.86
N TYR A 169 7.35 6.93 -18.57
CA TYR A 169 6.08 7.43 -18.07
C TYR A 169 5.44 6.50 -17.02
N ARG A 170 4.79 7.12 -16.04
CA ARG A 170 3.96 6.49 -15.01
C ARG A 170 2.79 7.42 -14.67
N THR A 171 1.83 6.92 -13.89
CA THR A 171 0.69 7.74 -13.43
C THR A 171 1.15 8.91 -12.54
N LEU A 172 0.37 9.99 -12.42
CA LEU A 172 0.72 11.11 -11.52
C LEU A 172 0.89 10.66 -10.05
N TYR A 173 0.12 9.65 -9.61
CA TYR A 173 0.34 9.01 -8.32
C TYR A 173 1.76 8.43 -8.21
N GLY A 174 2.18 7.62 -9.17
CA GLY A 174 3.52 7.05 -9.22
C GLY A 174 4.62 8.11 -9.30
N THR A 175 4.43 9.16 -10.12
CA THR A 175 5.39 10.25 -10.29
C THR A 175 5.60 11.04 -9.01
N THR A 176 4.52 11.37 -8.30
CA THR A 176 4.62 12.12 -7.04
C THR A 176 5.29 11.30 -5.94
N LYS A 177 5.02 9.99 -5.85
CA LYS A 177 5.71 9.12 -4.90
C LYS A 177 7.18 8.92 -5.24
N LEU A 178 7.55 8.76 -6.52
CA LEU A 178 8.96 8.69 -6.90
C LEU A 178 9.69 10.02 -6.63
N ALA A 179 9.06 11.16 -6.94
CA ALA A 179 9.63 12.47 -6.61
C ALA A 179 9.84 12.64 -5.09
N SER A 180 8.93 12.08 -4.28
CA SER A 180 9.07 12.03 -2.83
C SER A 180 10.28 11.18 -2.41
N GLU A 181 10.51 10.01 -3.01
CA GLU A 181 11.70 9.20 -2.75
C GLU A 181 13.01 9.96 -3.02
N LEU A 182 13.06 10.71 -4.14
CA LEU A 182 14.23 11.51 -4.50
C LEU A 182 14.45 12.65 -3.49
N LEU A 183 13.38 13.34 -3.07
CA LEU A 183 13.48 14.40 -2.06
C LEU A 183 13.90 13.86 -0.69
N ILE A 184 13.41 12.68 -0.30
CA ILE A 184 13.82 12.02 0.94
C ILE A 184 15.34 11.82 0.93
N GLU A 185 15.93 11.31 -0.16
CA GLU A 185 17.38 11.12 -0.24
C GLU A 185 18.16 12.42 -0.11
N GLU A 186 17.70 13.51 -0.76
CA GLU A 186 18.31 14.83 -0.59
C GLU A 186 18.23 15.32 0.86
N TYR A 187 17.12 15.09 1.55
CA TYR A 187 16.95 15.45 2.95
C TYR A 187 17.82 14.62 3.89
N ARG A 188 17.98 13.31 3.60
CA ARG A 188 18.92 12.44 4.34
C ARG A 188 20.32 13.01 4.26
N ASN A 189 20.80 13.32 3.06
CA ASN A 189 22.16 13.83 2.85
C ASN A 189 22.35 15.26 3.39
N ALA A 190 21.39 16.16 3.16
CA ALA A 190 21.52 17.57 3.55
C ALA A 190 21.37 17.80 5.06
N TYR A 191 20.55 16.99 5.73
CA TYR A 191 20.13 17.22 7.13
C TYR A 191 20.40 16.06 8.08
N ASN A 192 21.06 14.99 7.63
CA ASN A 192 21.35 13.78 8.42
C ASN A 192 20.10 13.11 9.01
N ILE A 193 18.97 13.21 8.33
CA ILE A 193 17.75 12.49 8.71
C ILE A 193 17.94 11.02 8.30
N GLN A 194 17.65 10.08 9.20
CA GLN A 194 17.60 8.67 8.79
C GLN A 194 16.26 8.37 8.12
N ALA A 195 16.27 7.63 7.01
CA ALA A 195 15.03 7.21 6.37
C ALA A 195 15.11 5.83 5.71
N ILE A 196 13.96 5.15 5.68
CA ILE A 196 13.75 3.87 5.00
C ILE A 196 12.57 4.04 4.05
N ILE A 197 12.72 3.59 2.81
CA ILE A 197 11.66 3.65 1.79
C ILE A 197 11.19 2.24 1.48
N ASN A 198 9.90 1.97 1.67
CA ASN A 198 9.26 0.71 1.26
C ASN A 198 8.42 0.94 -0.01
N ARG A 199 8.84 0.42 -1.16
CA ARG A 199 8.04 0.36 -2.39
C ARG A 199 7.06 -0.80 -2.30
N CYS A 200 5.86 -0.51 -1.81
CA CYS A 200 4.88 -1.55 -1.55
C CYS A 200 4.16 -2.05 -2.82
N GLY A 201 4.01 -3.37 -2.94
CA GLY A 201 3.07 -4.03 -3.86
C GLY A 201 1.61 -3.78 -3.47
N VAL A 202 0.69 -4.70 -3.80
CA VAL A 202 -0.70 -4.56 -3.35
C VAL A 202 -0.82 -4.93 -1.88
N LEU A 203 -0.99 -3.94 -1.02
CA LEU A 203 -1.34 -4.13 0.39
C LEU A 203 -2.84 -4.42 0.51
N THR A 204 -3.21 -5.45 1.27
CA THR A 204 -4.61 -5.85 1.46
C THR A 204 -4.83 -6.51 2.83
N GLY A 205 -6.09 -6.55 3.27
CA GLY A 205 -6.50 -7.16 4.53
C GLY A 205 -7.73 -6.49 5.15
N PRO A 206 -8.14 -6.94 6.35
CA PRO A 206 -9.21 -6.33 7.14
C PRO A 206 -9.02 -4.82 7.31
N TRP A 207 -10.12 -4.07 7.36
CA TRP A 207 -10.13 -2.60 7.50
C TRP A 207 -9.69 -1.81 6.26
N GLN A 208 -9.47 -2.47 5.13
CA GLN A 208 -9.34 -1.77 3.85
C GLN A 208 -10.71 -1.42 3.29
N MET A 209 -11.00 -0.13 3.16
CA MET A 209 -12.22 0.34 2.50
C MET A 209 -12.04 0.22 0.98
N GLY A 210 -12.28 -0.98 0.44
CA GLY A 210 -12.07 -1.34 -0.96
C GLY A 210 -12.89 -0.46 -1.91
N LYS A 211 -12.26 -0.01 -3.00
CA LYS A 211 -12.87 0.74 -4.10
C LYS A 211 -12.39 0.18 -5.45
N VAL A 212 -13.09 0.51 -6.53
CA VAL A 212 -12.75 0.08 -7.90
C VAL A 212 -11.33 0.47 -8.33
N ASP A 213 -10.80 1.57 -7.80
CA ASP A 213 -9.47 2.08 -8.10
C ASP A 213 -8.40 1.73 -7.05
N GLN A 214 -8.78 1.13 -5.91
CA GLN A 214 -7.87 0.79 -4.80
C GLN A 214 -8.42 -0.36 -3.93
N GLY A 215 -7.61 -1.39 -3.66
CA GLY A 215 -8.02 -2.51 -2.80
C GLY A 215 -8.85 -3.57 -3.55
N VAL A 216 -8.30 -4.05 -4.66
CA VAL A 216 -8.96 -5.01 -5.57
C VAL A 216 -9.43 -6.28 -4.87
N PHE A 217 -8.63 -6.84 -3.96
CA PHE A 217 -8.97 -8.08 -3.25
C PHE A 217 -10.14 -7.89 -2.28
N VAL A 218 -10.18 -6.80 -1.53
CA VAL A 218 -11.34 -6.49 -0.68
C VAL A 218 -12.59 -6.20 -1.50
N LEU A 219 -12.46 -5.47 -2.62
CA LEU A 219 -13.57 -5.26 -3.53
C LEU A 219 -14.13 -6.60 -4.06
N TRP A 220 -13.26 -7.54 -4.42
CA TRP A 220 -13.67 -8.86 -4.91
C TRP A 220 -14.43 -9.64 -3.84
N VAL A 221 -13.90 -9.74 -2.62
CA VAL A 221 -14.58 -10.44 -1.51
C VAL A 221 -15.91 -9.76 -1.17
N ALA A 222 -15.94 -8.43 -1.08
CA ALA A 222 -17.15 -7.67 -0.78
C ALA A 222 -18.23 -7.85 -1.87
N ALA A 223 -17.86 -7.85 -3.14
CA ALA A 223 -18.81 -8.06 -4.23
C ALA A 223 -19.43 -9.45 -4.18
N HIS A 224 -18.65 -10.50 -3.92
CA HIS A 224 -19.19 -11.85 -3.73
C HIS A 224 -20.06 -11.92 -2.47
N TYR A 225 -19.63 -11.30 -1.36
CA TYR A 225 -20.39 -11.25 -0.11
C TYR A 225 -21.76 -10.58 -0.28
N PHE A 226 -21.82 -9.41 -0.93
CA PHE A 226 -23.05 -8.63 -1.12
C PHE A 226 -23.82 -8.97 -2.41
N GLY A 227 -23.33 -9.90 -3.23
CA GLY A 227 -23.97 -10.29 -4.49
C GLY A 227 -23.96 -9.20 -5.57
N LYS A 228 -22.85 -8.45 -5.69
CA LYS A 228 -22.67 -7.38 -6.67
C LYS A 228 -21.89 -7.89 -7.88
N SER A 229 -22.25 -7.40 -9.07
CA SER A 229 -21.54 -7.74 -10.31
C SER A 229 -20.15 -7.09 -10.36
N LEU A 230 -19.20 -7.78 -11.00
CA LEU A 230 -17.86 -7.25 -11.30
C LEU A 230 -17.59 -7.24 -12.80
N ASN A 231 -16.42 -6.71 -13.18
CA ASN A 231 -15.93 -6.74 -14.55
C ASN A 231 -14.48 -7.21 -14.59
N TYR A 232 -14.15 -8.08 -15.55
CA TYR A 232 -12.78 -8.29 -16.00
C TYR A 232 -12.47 -7.27 -17.09
N ILE A 233 -11.51 -6.39 -16.81
CA ILE A 233 -11.25 -5.21 -17.64
C ILE A 233 -9.85 -5.29 -18.24
N GLY A 234 -9.75 -5.00 -19.54
CA GLY A 234 -8.51 -5.12 -20.29
C GLY A 234 -8.10 -6.57 -20.55
N TYR A 235 -7.03 -6.76 -21.32
CA TYR A 235 -6.40 -8.07 -21.52
C TYR A 235 -7.38 -9.15 -22.02
N GLY A 236 -8.24 -8.76 -22.97
CA GLY A 236 -9.28 -9.62 -23.54
C GLY A 236 -10.45 -9.92 -22.61
N GLY A 237 -10.59 -9.20 -21.49
CA GLY A 237 -11.65 -9.38 -20.52
C GLY A 237 -11.65 -10.77 -19.85
N THR A 238 -10.48 -11.42 -19.81
CA THR A 238 -10.32 -12.81 -19.36
C THR A 238 -10.16 -12.98 -17.85
N GLY A 239 -9.80 -11.90 -17.14
CA GLY A 239 -9.50 -11.94 -15.71
C GLY A 239 -8.12 -12.53 -15.38
N LYS A 240 -7.26 -12.76 -16.39
CA LYS A 240 -5.94 -13.40 -16.22
C LYS A 240 -4.83 -12.45 -15.77
N GLN A 241 -5.08 -11.15 -15.65
CA GLN A 241 -4.10 -10.20 -15.12
C GLN A 241 -3.75 -10.53 -13.66
N VAL A 242 -2.47 -10.45 -13.31
CA VAL A 242 -1.95 -10.91 -12.00
C VAL A 242 -1.42 -9.76 -11.17
N ARG A 243 -1.69 -9.81 -9.86
CA ARG A 243 -1.03 -9.00 -8.84
C ARG A 243 -0.54 -9.91 -7.71
N ASP A 244 0.60 -9.59 -7.14
CA ASP A 244 0.93 -10.06 -5.80
C ASP A 244 0.07 -9.34 -4.74
N LEU A 245 -0.09 -9.97 -3.59
CA LEU A 245 -0.82 -9.42 -2.45
C LEU A 245 -0.05 -9.66 -1.16
N LEU A 246 0.11 -8.59 -0.38
CA LEU A 246 0.73 -8.64 0.93
C LEU A 246 -0.30 -8.35 2.01
N HIS A 247 -0.47 -9.30 2.92
CA HIS A 247 -1.36 -9.11 4.06
C HIS A 247 -0.82 -8.01 4.99
N ILE A 248 -1.72 -7.17 5.51
CA ILE A 248 -1.34 -6.03 6.36
C ILE A 248 -0.55 -6.43 7.62
N ASN A 249 -0.80 -7.61 8.18
CA ASN A 249 -0.04 -8.13 9.33
C ASN A 249 1.40 -8.53 8.95
N ASP A 250 1.64 -8.97 7.71
CA ASP A 250 3.00 -9.23 7.24
C ASP A 250 3.78 -7.92 7.08
N LEU A 251 3.13 -6.86 6.56
CA LEU A 251 3.73 -5.51 6.55
C LEU A 251 4.00 -5.00 7.98
N LEU A 252 3.05 -5.17 8.92
CA LEU A 252 3.26 -4.81 10.32
C LEU A 252 4.49 -5.51 10.92
N SER A 253 4.68 -6.79 10.61
CA SER A 253 5.84 -7.54 11.09
C SER A 253 7.16 -7.01 10.53
N LEU A 254 7.18 -6.54 9.28
CA LEU A 254 8.34 -5.89 8.68
C LEU A 254 8.60 -4.52 9.31
N VAL A 255 7.57 -3.66 9.40
CA VAL A 255 7.69 -2.33 9.99
C VAL A 255 8.20 -2.42 11.42
N LYS A 256 7.74 -3.42 12.19
CA LYS A 256 8.26 -3.71 13.52
C LYS A 256 9.78 -3.92 13.52
N TYR A 257 10.26 -4.82 12.66
CA TYR A 257 11.69 -5.07 12.50
C TYR A 257 12.43 -3.79 12.10
N GLN A 258 11.90 -3.04 11.13
CA GLN A 258 12.51 -1.80 10.64
C GLN A 258 12.63 -0.73 11.72
N LEU A 259 11.66 -0.62 12.64
CA LEU A 259 11.73 0.32 13.75
C LEU A 259 12.77 -0.09 14.80
N GLU A 260 12.94 -1.39 15.05
CA GLU A 260 13.94 -1.93 15.98
C GLU A 260 15.37 -1.87 15.42
N HIS A 261 15.52 -2.01 14.09
CA HIS A 261 16.80 -2.08 13.38
C HIS A 261 17.03 -0.90 12.42
N PHE A 262 16.44 0.27 12.73
CA PHE A 262 16.33 1.38 11.78
C PHE A 262 17.69 1.81 11.20
N SER A 263 18.71 1.96 12.05
CA SER A 263 20.04 2.40 11.63
C SER A 263 20.75 1.42 10.68
N GLU A 264 20.43 0.13 10.73
CA GLU A 264 21.00 -0.88 9.83
C GLU A 264 20.39 -0.81 8.41
N LEU A 265 19.22 -0.19 8.31
CA LEU A 265 18.42 -0.06 7.10
C LEU A 265 18.36 1.39 6.57
N ASP A 266 19.02 2.32 7.24
CA ASP A 266 19.01 3.73 6.85
C ASP A 266 19.56 3.91 5.42
N GLY A 267 18.77 4.57 4.58
CA GLY A 267 19.03 4.80 3.17
C GLY A 267 18.57 3.70 2.23
N ASP A 268 18.00 2.62 2.76
CA ASP A 268 17.48 1.57 1.89
C ASP A 268 16.19 2.02 1.18
N VAL A 269 16.12 1.66 -0.09
CA VAL A 269 14.89 1.61 -0.89
C VAL A 269 14.59 0.14 -1.16
N LEU A 270 13.48 -0.37 -0.61
CA LEU A 270 13.18 -1.80 -0.53
C LEU A 270 11.85 -2.10 -1.20
N ASN A 271 11.83 -3.12 -2.06
CA ASN A 271 10.58 -3.67 -2.56
C ASN A 271 9.93 -4.56 -1.50
N VAL A 272 8.66 -4.31 -1.22
CA VAL A 272 7.89 -4.99 -0.18
C VAL A 272 6.56 -5.45 -0.72
N GLY A 273 6.43 -6.75 -0.97
CA GLY A 273 5.19 -7.33 -1.49
C GLY A 273 5.00 -8.80 -1.14
N GLY A 274 3.93 -9.38 -1.70
CA GLY A 274 3.59 -10.79 -1.49
C GLY A 274 4.52 -11.72 -2.27
N GLY A 275 5.07 -11.23 -3.38
CA GLY A 275 5.90 -12.03 -4.28
C GLY A 275 5.11 -13.07 -5.06
N LYS A 276 5.84 -13.89 -5.82
CA LYS A 276 5.27 -14.88 -6.75
C LYS A 276 4.30 -15.85 -6.06
N GLU A 277 4.72 -16.38 -4.91
CA GLU A 277 3.95 -17.38 -4.14
C GLU A 277 2.65 -16.81 -3.57
N ASN A 278 2.58 -15.50 -3.34
CA ASN A 278 1.36 -14.83 -2.87
C ASN A 278 0.80 -13.91 -3.97
N SER A 279 0.60 -14.46 -5.17
CA SER A 279 -0.01 -13.74 -6.30
C SER A 279 -1.28 -14.41 -6.78
N LEU A 280 -2.24 -13.62 -7.23
CA LEU A 280 -3.51 -14.09 -7.81
C LEU A 280 -3.83 -13.34 -9.10
N SER A 281 -4.42 -14.06 -10.06
CA SER A 281 -5.19 -13.42 -11.12
C SER A 281 -6.59 -13.05 -10.62
N LEU A 282 -7.31 -12.19 -11.35
CA LEU A 282 -8.71 -11.91 -11.00
C LEU A 282 -9.59 -13.16 -11.15
N LEU A 283 -9.27 -14.04 -12.09
CA LEU A 283 -9.96 -15.32 -12.28
C LEU A 283 -9.73 -16.26 -11.10
N GLU A 284 -8.50 -16.39 -10.62
CA GLU A 284 -8.17 -17.18 -9.42
C GLU A 284 -8.79 -16.56 -8.17
N THR A 285 -8.74 -15.23 -8.04
CA THR A 285 -9.38 -14.49 -6.95
C THR A 285 -10.88 -14.75 -6.92
N THR A 286 -11.55 -14.76 -8.08
CA THR A 286 -12.98 -15.05 -8.20
C THR A 286 -13.29 -16.46 -7.69
N ARG A 287 -12.56 -17.48 -8.16
CA ARG A 287 -12.76 -18.87 -7.71
C ARG A 287 -12.60 -19.01 -6.19
N LEU A 288 -11.60 -18.36 -5.61
CA LEU A 288 -11.41 -18.35 -4.15
C LEU A 288 -12.56 -17.62 -3.43
N CYS A 289 -13.02 -16.49 -3.95
CA CYS A 289 -14.16 -15.76 -3.36
C CYS A 289 -15.45 -16.59 -3.41
N GLU A 290 -15.72 -17.32 -4.50
CA GLU A 290 -16.86 -18.24 -4.60
C GLU A 290 -16.79 -19.34 -3.54
N GLN A 291 -15.60 -19.93 -3.34
CA GLN A 291 -15.37 -20.96 -2.32
C GLN A 291 -15.57 -20.42 -0.89
N ILE A 292 -15.02 -19.25 -0.60
CA ILE A 292 -15.05 -18.65 0.75
C ILE A 292 -16.46 -18.14 1.10
N THR A 293 -17.11 -17.46 0.16
CA THR A 293 -18.42 -16.81 0.40
C THR A 293 -19.61 -17.72 0.14
N GLY A 294 -19.43 -18.80 -0.61
CA GLY A 294 -20.50 -19.66 -1.12
C GLY A 294 -21.39 -18.98 -2.16
N LYS A 295 -20.99 -17.84 -2.72
CA LYS A 295 -21.78 -17.03 -3.66
C LYS A 295 -21.03 -16.87 -4.98
N SER A 296 -21.71 -17.14 -6.09
CA SER A 296 -21.25 -16.78 -7.43
C SER A 296 -21.94 -15.49 -7.88
N ILE A 297 -21.24 -14.66 -8.64
CA ILE A 297 -21.72 -13.37 -9.15
C ILE A 297 -21.51 -13.26 -10.66
N GLU A 298 -22.28 -12.40 -11.30
CA GLU A 298 -22.02 -12.05 -12.70
C GLU A 298 -20.72 -11.25 -12.82
N ILE A 299 -19.81 -11.69 -13.69
CA ILE A 299 -18.61 -10.93 -14.05
C ILE A 299 -18.59 -10.71 -15.55
N LYS A 300 -18.63 -9.43 -15.97
CA LYS A 300 -18.66 -9.07 -17.40
C LYS A 300 -17.25 -8.96 -17.97
N SER A 301 -17.10 -9.34 -19.23
CA SER A 301 -15.87 -9.18 -20.01
C SER A 301 -15.85 -7.81 -20.68
N ILE A 302 -14.85 -6.99 -20.36
CA ILE A 302 -14.63 -5.65 -20.93
C ILE A 302 -13.23 -5.63 -21.54
N ASN A 303 -13.14 -5.48 -22.86
CA ASN A 303 -11.87 -5.58 -23.58
C ASN A 303 -11.02 -4.31 -23.45
N GLU A 304 -11.66 -3.17 -23.24
CA GLU A 304 -11.01 -1.88 -23.16
C GLU A 304 -10.07 -1.82 -21.95
N GLU A 305 -8.79 -1.55 -22.21
CA GLU A 305 -7.81 -1.35 -21.14
C GLU A 305 -8.05 -0.04 -20.40
N ARG A 306 -7.78 -0.06 -19.09
CA ARG A 306 -7.76 1.16 -18.27
C ARG A 306 -6.39 1.83 -18.34
N SER A 307 -6.41 3.16 -18.40
CA SER A 307 -5.18 3.95 -18.34
C SER A 307 -4.39 3.66 -17.05
N GLY A 308 -3.11 3.37 -17.18
CA GLY A 308 -2.22 3.03 -16.06
C GLY A 308 -2.36 1.61 -15.51
N ASP A 309 -3.23 0.77 -16.09
CA ASP A 309 -3.29 -0.64 -15.73
C ASP A 309 -2.18 -1.45 -16.44
N ILE A 310 -1.77 -2.55 -15.81
CA ILE A 310 -0.65 -3.40 -16.26
C ILE A 310 -1.06 -4.88 -16.25
N PRO A 311 -0.55 -5.72 -17.17
CA PRO A 311 -0.99 -7.12 -17.27
C PRO A 311 -0.56 -7.95 -16.05
N VAL A 312 0.68 -7.77 -15.60
CA VAL A 312 1.25 -8.51 -14.46
C VAL A 312 2.09 -7.57 -13.63
N PHE A 313 1.96 -7.67 -12.31
CA PHE A 313 2.92 -7.10 -11.37
C PHE A 313 3.13 -8.05 -10.21
N ILE A 314 4.38 -8.40 -9.95
CA ILE A 314 4.81 -9.21 -8.82
C ILE A 314 6.00 -8.47 -8.22
N THR A 315 5.98 -8.24 -6.91
CA THR A 315 7.11 -7.62 -6.22
C THR A 315 8.20 -8.65 -5.97
N ASP A 316 9.40 -8.45 -6.50
CA ASP A 316 10.57 -9.20 -6.04
C ASP A 316 11.05 -8.56 -4.72
N SER A 317 10.80 -9.25 -3.60
CA SER A 317 11.19 -8.80 -2.26
C SER A 317 12.50 -9.46 -1.77
N SER A 318 13.29 -10.05 -2.67
CA SER A 318 14.49 -10.81 -2.30
C SER A 318 15.51 -9.97 -1.53
N LEU A 319 15.66 -8.69 -1.85
CA LEU A 319 16.61 -7.81 -1.16
C LEU A 319 16.28 -7.69 0.33
N ILE A 320 15.03 -7.32 0.67
CA ILE A 320 14.61 -7.17 2.06
C ILE A 320 14.59 -8.50 2.80
N MET A 321 14.18 -9.58 2.13
CA MET A 321 14.20 -10.93 2.70
C MET A 321 15.62 -11.37 3.07
N ASN A 322 16.60 -11.12 2.19
CA ASN A 322 17.99 -11.47 2.44
C ASN A 322 18.62 -10.60 3.53
N LYS A 323 18.26 -9.31 3.59
CA LYS A 323 18.84 -8.36 4.56
C LYS A 323 18.33 -8.59 6.00
N THR A 324 17.09 -9.07 6.16
CA THR A 324 16.40 -9.10 7.47
C THR A 324 15.89 -10.47 7.88
N GLY A 325 15.84 -11.44 6.97
CA GLY A 325 15.16 -12.72 7.18
C GLY A 325 13.62 -12.62 7.23
N TRP A 326 13.06 -11.42 7.06
CA TRP A 326 11.61 -11.23 6.93
C TRP A 326 11.09 -11.95 5.69
N LYS A 327 9.87 -12.50 5.77
CA LYS A 327 9.14 -13.03 4.62
C LYS A 327 7.63 -12.98 4.88
N PRO A 328 6.78 -12.77 3.87
CA PRO A 328 5.34 -12.93 4.01
C PRO A 328 5.00 -14.33 4.53
N LYS A 329 4.07 -14.42 5.49
CA LYS A 329 3.64 -15.68 6.08
C LYS A 329 2.18 -15.99 5.79
N ILE A 330 1.38 -14.98 5.49
CA ILE A 330 -0.06 -15.13 5.29
C ILE A 330 -0.32 -15.28 3.79
N ASN A 331 -0.82 -16.45 3.40
CA ASN A 331 -1.05 -16.78 1.99
C ASN A 331 -2.31 -16.08 1.44
N PRO A 332 -2.55 -16.14 0.11
CA PRO A 332 -3.68 -15.44 -0.51
C PRO A 332 -5.04 -15.95 -0.01
N GLN A 333 -5.21 -17.25 0.19
CA GLN A 333 -6.47 -17.82 0.67
C GLN A 333 -6.80 -17.30 2.08
N GLN A 334 -5.87 -17.40 3.03
CA GLN A 334 -6.04 -16.87 4.38
C GLN A 334 -6.31 -15.37 4.37
N THR A 335 -5.65 -14.62 3.49
CA THR A 335 -5.89 -13.19 3.32
C THR A 335 -7.34 -12.89 2.92
N LEU A 336 -7.88 -13.63 1.94
CA LEU A 336 -9.27 -13.45 1.51
C LEU A 336 -10.27 -13.92 2.58
N GLU A 337 -9.95 -14.98 3.32
CA GLU A 337 -10.75 -15.46 4.46
C GLU A 337 -10.79 -14.42 5.61
N ASP A 338 -9.66 -13.80 5.94
CA ASP A 338 -9.58 -12.75 6.96
C ASP A 338 -10.42 -11.53 6.56
N ILE A 339 -10.37 -11.14 5.28
CA ILE A 339 -11.21 -10.07 4.72
C ILE A 339 -12.70 -10.46 4.82
N PHE A 340 -13.05 -11.68 4.45
CA PHE A 340 -14.43 -12.18 4.51
C PHE A 340 -14.95 -12.15 5.95
N ASN A 341 -14.20 -12.69 6.90
CA ASN A 341 -14.56 -12.71 8.31
C ASN A 341 -14.73 -11.29 8.85
N TRP A 342 -13.82 -10.38 8.51
CA TRP A 342 -13.96 -8.97 8.87
C TRP A 342 -15.23 -8.33 8.31
N ILE A 343 -15.55 -8.56 7.03
CA ILE A 343 -16.78 -8.05 6.41
C ILE A 343 -18.01 -8.59 7.14
N LYS A 344 -18.05 -9.90 7.38
CA LYS A 344 -19.14 -10.60 8.06
C LYS A 344 -19.36 -10.07 9.48
N ASP A 345 -18.28 -9.94 10.26
CA ASP A 345 -18.34 -9.51 11.66
C ASP A 345 -18.72 -8.03 11.82
N ASN A 346 -18.59 -7.23 10.75
CA ASN A 346 -18.84 -5.79 10.75
C ASN A 346 -19.88 -5.36 9.70
N GLU A 347 -20.73 -6.29 9.24
CA GLU A 347 -21.61 -6.11 8.08
C GLU A 347 -22.42 -4.82 8.17
N THR A 348 -23.08 -4.57 9.31
CA THR A 348 -23.94 -3.39 9.51
C THR A 348 -23.20 -2.07 9.30
N ILE A 349 -21.94 -2.00 9.73
CA ILE A 349 -21.13 -0.78 9.61
C ILE A 349 -20.62 -0.64 8.16
N LEU A 350 -20.15 -1.75 7.59
CA LEU A 350 -19.48 -1.78 6.29
C LEU A 350 -20.44 -1.74 5.11
N GLN A 351 -21.70 -2.12 5.29
CA GLN A 351 -22.69 -2.10 4.22
C GLN A 351 -22.80 -0.70 3.59
N SER A 352 -22.73 0.38 4.38
CA SER A 352 -22.81 1.74 3.82
C SER A 352 -21.58 2.16 2.99
N VAL A 353 -20.45 1.44 3.14
CA VAL A 353 -19.15 1.79 2.55
C VAL A 353 -18.77 0.85 1.40
N LEU A 354 -19.10 -0.44 1.51
CA LEU A 354 -18.67 -1.51 0.60
C LEU A 354 -19.79 -2.09 -0.29
N ASN A 355 -21.07 -1.81 0.00
CA ASN A 355 -22.23 -2.31 -0.77
C ASN A 355 -22.63 -1.37 -1.92
#